data_AF-A0A271JF62-F1
#
_entry.id   AF-A0A271JF62-F1
#
_cell.length_a   1.000
_cell.length_b   1.000
_cell.length_c   1.000
_cell.angle_alpha   90.00
_cell.angle_beta   90.00
_cell.angle_gamma   90.00
#
_symmetry.space_group_name_H-M   'P 1'
#
loop_
_entity.id
_entity.type
_entity.pdbx_description
1 polymer ?
#
loop_
_entity_poly.entity_id
_entity_poly.type
_entity_poly.pdbx_seq_one_letter_code
_entity_poly.pdbx_strand_id
1 'polypeptide(L)'
;MNPLLLGALVAFALAPALSAQPISGADLDALFDSEPQVEVNLSGALLRLAAAATREEEPEASAMIEGLRRITIRIYPASLSDRPLAIRTLEGIGHRFEDDGWLTLVRVRSLPNDDDSDGDVWVYVRDEGDMFGGLAVMTVDEEDENVVFVLIDGLIDPAQVGALTRRFGNVDIDVYEGDDE
;
A
#
# COMPACT_ATOMS: atom_id res chain seq x y z
N MET A 1 65.66 24.97 -8.74
CA MET A 1 64.33 25.54 -9.09
C MET A 1 63.36 24.37 -9.25
N ASN A 2 62.51 24.13 -8.25
CA ASN A 2 61.34 23.25 -8.37
C ASN A 2 60.14 24.08 -8.85
N PRO A 3 59.19 23.49 -9.59
CA PRO A 3 57.88 23.25 -8.98
C PRO A 3 57.28 21.88 -9.37
N LEU A 4 56.85 21.09 -8.38
CA LEU A 4 55.44 20.84 -8.02
C LEU A 4 54.69 19.91 -9.00
N LEU A 5 54.70 18.62 -8.67
CA LEU A 5 53.74 17.63 -9.17
C LEU A 5 52.40 17.84 -8.45
N LEU A 6 51.38 18.23 -9.22
CA LEU A 6 50.02 18.48 -8.76
C LEU A 6 49.26 17.14 -8.67
N GLY A 7 48.88 16.73 -7.47
CA GLY A 7 48.03 15.56 -7.24
C GLY A 7 46.58 15.83 -7.63
N ALA A 8 46.02 15.01 -8.51
CA ALA A 8 44.60 15.05 -8.85
C ALA A 8 43.79 14.39 -7.70
N LEU A 9 43.07 15.21 -6.94
CA LEU A 9 42.11 14.77 -5.94
C LEU A 9 40.79 14.45 -6.65
N VAL A 10 40.46 13.17 -6.81
CA VAL A 10 39.14 12.74 -7.29
C VAL A 10 38.15 12.89 -6.12
N ALA A 11 37.30 13.91 -6.18
CA ALA A 11 36.19 14.06 -5.26
C ALA A 11 35.06 13.12 -5.72
N PHE A 12 34.88 12.00 -5.03
CA PHE A 12 33.66 11.20 -5.14
C PHE A 12 32.53 11.98 -4.49
N ALA A 13 31.66 12.59 -5.28
CA ALA A 13 30.43 13.17 -4.78
C ALA A 13 29.54 12.03 -4.27
N LEU A 14 29.36 11.92 -2.95
CA LEU A 14 28.25 11.16 -2.40
C LEU A 14 26.98 11.85 -2.86
N ALA A 15 26.30 11.30 -3.87
CA ALA A 15 24.92 11.64 -4.11
C ALA A 15 24.14 11.24 -2.84
N PRO A 16 23.36 12.15 -2.23
CA PRO A 16 22.45 11.73 -1.18
C PRO A 16 21.55 10.66 -1.79
N ALA A 17 21.47 9.48 -1.17
CA ALA A 17 20.40 8.55 -1.46
C ALA A 17 19.11 9.34 -1.24
N LEU A 18 18.39 9.62 -2.32
CA LEU A 18 17.07 10.20 -2.25
C LEU A 18 16.21 9.08 -1.67
N SER A 19 16.17 8.97 -0.34
CA SER A 19 15.28 8.03 0.33
C SER A 19 13.89 8.41 -0.14
N ALA A 20 13.27 7.54 -0.93
CA ALA A 20 11.89 7.66 -1.33
C ALA A 20 11.05 7.94 -0.08
N GLN A 21 10.50 9.15 0.01
CA GLN A 21 9.58 9.45 1.10
C GLN A 21 8.29 8.70 0.83
N PRO A 22 7.78 7.92 1.80
CA PRO A 22 6.53 7.22 1.63
C PRO A 22 5.43 8.21 1.28
N ILE A 23 4.57 7.85 0.33
CA ILE A 23 3.46 8.68 -0.13
C ILE A 23 2.69 9.24 1.07
N SER A 24 2.62 10.56 1.13
CA SER A 24 2.00 11.26 2.25
C SER A 24 0.49 11.35 2.06
N GLY A 25 -0.21 11.76 3.11
CA GLY A 25 -1.63 12.06 2.97
C GLY A 25 -1.97 13.21 2.06
N ALA A 26 -1.23 14.30 2.24
CA ALA A 26 -1.37 15.47 1.39
C ALA A 26 -1.04 15.14 -0.08
N ASP A 27 -0.12 14.18 -0.32
CA ASP A 27 0.16 13.70 -1.68
C ASP A 27 -1.08 13.05 -2.29
N LEU A 28 -1.81 12.23 -1.52
CA LEU A 28 -3.03 11.57 -1.98
C LEU A 28 -4.15 12.59 -2.21
N ASP A 29 -4.36 13.52 -1.28
CA ASP A 29 -5.39 14.56 -1.42
C ASP A 29 -5.14 15.41 -2.68
N ALA A 30 -3.88 15.74 -2.97
CA ALA A 30 -3.49 16.45 -4.18
C ALA A 30 -3.65 15.61 -5.46
N LEU A 31 -3.43 14.29 -5.40
CA LEU A 31 -3.60 13.38 -6.53
C LEU A 31 -5.08 13.19 -6.90
N PHE A 32 -5.97 13.19 -5.91
CA PHE A 32 -7.41 13.08 -6.10
C PHE A 32 -8.13 14.43 -6.21
N ASP A 33 -7.42 15.55 -6.07
CA ASP A 33 -7.95 16.93 -6.07
C ASP A 33 -9.21 17.08 -5.18
N SER A 34 -9.22 16.36 -4.05
CA SER A 34 -10.36 16.29 -3.15
C SER A 34 -9.93 15.93 -1.72
N GLU A 35 -10.76 16.31 -0.74
CA GLU A 35 -10.61 15.86 0.64
C GLU A 35 -11.22 14.46 0.81
N PRO A 36 -10.61 13.57 1.60
CA PRO A 36 -11.16 12.25 1.87
C PRO A 36 -12.43 12.38 2.73
N GLN A 37 -13.45 11.58 2.42
CA GLN A 37 -14.66 11.45 3.24
C GLN A 37 -14.37 10.74 4.56
N VAL A 38 -13.43 9.78 4.54
CA VAL A 38 -12.94 9.10 5.74
C VAL A 38 -11.43 9.22 5.79
N GLU A 39 -10.93 9.74 6.90
CA GLU A 39 -9.50 9.81 7.20
C GLU A 39 -9.23 9.12 8.54
N VAL A 40 -8.33 8.13 8.52
CA VAL A 40 -7.82 7.48 9.74
C VAL A 40 -6.31 7.54 9.72
N ASN A 41 -5.73 8.18 10.73
CA ASN A 41 -4.27 8.24 10.93
C ASN A 41 -3.93 7.78 12.35
N LEU A 42 -3.50 6.52 12.47
CA LEU A 42 -3.12 5.93 13.74
C LEU A 42 -1.61 5.83 13.83
N SER A 43 -1.05 6.34 14.92
CA SER A 43 0.37 6.16 15.24
C SER A 43 0.58 6.23 16.75
N GLY A 44 1.72 5.72 17.22
CA GLY A 44 2.16 5.87 18.60
C GLY A 44 1.12 5.42 19.63
N ALA A 45 0.57 6.37 20.39
CA ALA A 45 -0.39 6.07 21.46
C ALA A 45 -1.74 5.53 20.95
N LEU A 46 -2.20 5.98 19.77
CA LEU A 46 -3.47 5.53 19.22
C LEU A 46 -3.42 4.07 18.75
N LEU A 47 -2.29 3.64 18.18
CA LEU A 47 -2.08 2.23 17.84
C LEU A 47 -2.04 1.35 19.09
N ARG A 48 -1.38 1.79 20.15
CA ARG A 48 -1.38 1.06 21.43
C ARG A 48 -2.78 0.95 22.03
N LEU A 49 -3.60 1.99 21.90
CA LEU A 49 -5.00 1.95 22.32
C LEU A 49 -5.79 0.95 21.47
N ALA A 50 -5.63 0.98 20.15
CA ALA A 50 -6.29 0.05 19.24
C ALA A 50 -5.93 -1.41 19.55
N ALA A 51 -4.63 -1.71 19.70
CA ALA A 51 -4.17 -3.04 20.11
C ALA A 51 -4.78 -3.47 21.44
N ALA A 52 -4.78 -2.58 22.44
CA ALA A 52 -5.38 -2.89 23.74
C ALA A 52 -6.88 -3.16 23.67
N ALA A 53 -7.61 -2.44 22.81
CA ALA A 53 -9.04 -2.63 22.61
C ALA A 53 -9.36 -3.96 21.90
N THR A 54 -8.52 -4.41 20.97
CA THR A 54 -8.73 -5.65 20.21
C THR A 54 -8.18 -6.89 20.91
N ARG A 55 -7.44 -6.75 22.01
CA ARG A 55 -6.66 -7.86 22.61
C ARG A 55 -7.50 -9.07 23.03
N GLU A 56 -8.70 -8.86 23.57
CA GLU A 56 -9.53 -9.95 24.08
C GLU A 56 -10.35 -10.62 22.96
N GLU A 57 -10.86 -9.83 22.01
CA GLU A 57 -11.76 -10.30 20.95
C GLU A 57 -11.00 -10.78 19.70
N GLU A 58 -9.93 -10.09 19.33
CA GLU A 58 -9.12 -10.34 18.13
C GLU A 58 -7.62 -10.35 18.48
N PRO A 59 -7.11 -11.36 19.21
CA PRO A 59 -5.72 -11.41 19.68
C PRO A 59 -4.69 -11.38 18.53
N GLU A 60 -5.02 -11.99 17.39
CA GLU A 60 -4.18 -11.96 16.18
C GLU A 60 -4.06 -10.55 15.60
N ALA A 61 -5.18 -9.81 15.52
CA ALA A 61 -5.18 -8.42 15.08
C ALA A 61 -4.43 -7.52 16.06
N SER A 62 -4.62 -7.73 17.37
CA SER A 62 -3.86 -7.03 18.42
C SER A 62 -2.35 -7.23 18.24
N ALA A 63 -1.89 -8.47 18.01
CA ALA A 63 -0.48 -8.78 17.83
C ALA A 63 0.09 -8.12 16.58
N MET A 64 -0.67 -8.10 15.48
CA MET A 64 -0.29 -7.37 14.27
C MET A 64 -0.15 -5.88 14.55
N ILE A 65 -1.16 -5.26 15.19
CA ILE A 65 -1.18 -3.82 15.49
C ILE A 65 0.01 -3.40 16.35
N GLU A 66 0.44 -4.24 17.30
CA GLU A 66 1.61 -3.98 18.15
C GLU A 66 2.93 -3.86 17.35
N GLY A 67 3.03 -4.50 16.18
CA GLY A 67 4.17 -4.38 15.27
C GLY A 67 4.17 -3.11 14.40
N LEU A 68 3.08 -2.34 14.43
CA LEU A 68 2.88 -1.21 13.52
C LEU A 68 3.43 0.10 14.08
N ARG A 69 4.04 0.89 13.19
CA ARG A 69 4.45 2.28 13.48
C ARG A 69 3.35 3.26 13.11
N ARG A 70 2.68 3.04 11.99
CA ARG A 70 1.62 3.91 11.48
C ARG A 70 0.62 3.14 10.61
N ILE A 71 -0.66 3.49 10.73
CA ILE A 71 -1.71 3.14 9.78
C ILE A 71 -2.30 4.44 9.24
N THR A 72 -2.48 4.49 7.94
CA THR A 72 -3.11 5.59 7.23
C THR A 72 -4.18 5.02 6.31
N ILE A 73 -5.43 5.45 6.51
CA ILE A 73 -6.57 5.08 5.66
C ILE A 73 -7.18 6.35 5.13
N ARG A 74 -7.43 6.38 3.82
CA ARG A 74 -8.22 7.41 3.16
C ARG A 74 -9.26 6.77 2.26
N ILE A 75 -10.46 7.34 2.30
CA ILE A 75 -11.55 6.99 1.40
C ILE A 75 -11.98 8.26 0.69
N TYR A 76 -11.86 8.26 -0.63
CA TYR A 76 -12.28 9.36 -1.49
C TYR A 76 -13.56 8.97 -2.24
N PRO A 77 -14.50 9.90 -2.40
CA PRO A 77 -15.63 9.67 -3.29
C PRO A 77 -15.12 9.55 -4.72
N ALA A 78 -15.62 8.56 -5.46
CA ALA A 78 -15.31 8.34 -6.85
C ALA A 78 -16.57 7.96 -7.60
N SER A 79 -17.17 8.93 -8.30
CA SER A 79 -18.33 8.65 -9.13
C SER A 79 -17.96 7.65 -10.24
N LEU A 80 -18.95 6.90 -10.74
CA LEU A 80 -18.76 6.00 -11.89
C LEU A 80 -18.13 6.69 -13.11
N SER A 81 -18.36 8.00 -13.28
CA SER A 81 -17.78 8.80 -14.37
C SER A 81 -16.28 9.05 -14.19
N ASP A 82 -15.81 9.04 -12.94
CA ASP A 82 -14.42 9.32 -12.57
C ASP A 82 -13.58 8.03 -12.43
N ARG A 83 -14.22 6.84 -12.47
CA ARG A 83 -13.55 5.53 -12.35
C ARG A 83 -12.31 5.39 -13.25
N PRO A 84 -12.34 5.70 -14.57
CA PRO A 84 -11.13 5.59 -15.40
C PRO A 84 -10.01 6.53 -14.98
N LEU A 85 -10.33 7.68 -14.38
CA LEU A 85 -9.33 8.59 -13.83
C LEU A 85 -8.75 8.04 -12.53
N ALA A 86 -9.61 7.57 -11.62
CA ALA A 86 -9.21 6.93 -10.36
C ALA A 86 -8.24 5.76 -10.59
N ILE A 87 -8.57 4.86 -11.52
CA ILE A 87 -7.71 3.72 -11.88
C ILE A 87 -6.34 4.20 -12.35
N ARG A 88 -6.28 5.17 -13.28
CA ARG A 88 -5.00 5.72 -13.75
C ARG A 88 -4.19 6.36 -12.63
N THR A 89 -4.85 7.06 -11.70
CA THR A 89 -4.20 7.64 -10.53
C THR A 89 -3.60 6.55 -9.64
N LEU A 90 -4.36 5.49 -9.34
CA LEU A 90 -3.89 4.35 -8.55
C LEU A 90 -2.76 3.58 -9.24
N GLU A 91 -2.81 3.41 -10.57
CA GLU A 91 -1.70 2.83 -11.34
C GLU A 91 -0.43 3.68 -11.22
N GLY A 92 -0.55 5.00 -11.30
CA GLY A 92 0.56 5.93 -11.09
C GLY A 92 1.17 5.82 -9.68
N ILE A 93 0.33 5.70 -8.65
CA ILE A 93 0.79 5.46 -7.27
C ILE A 93 1.49 4.10 -7.17
N GLY A 94 0.93 3.08 -7.81
CA GLY A 94 1.52 1.74 -7.89
C GLY A 94 2.92 1.73 -8.49
N HIS A 95 3.12 2.44 -9.60
CA HIS A 95 4.44 2.59 -10.19
C HIS A 95 5.43 3.30 -9.27
N ARG A 96 4.98 4.32 -8.52
CA ARG A 96 5.82 4.97 -7.51
C ARG A 96 6.24 3.98 -6.41
N PHE A 97 5.35 3.10 -5.96
CA PHE A 97 5.70 2.03 -5.01
C PHE A 97 6.77 1.09 -5.59
N GLU A 98 6.58 0.64 -6.83
CA GLU A 98 7.55 -0.24 -7.53
C GLU A 98 8.92 0.43 -7.67
N ASP A 99 8.95 1.71 -8.07
CA ASP A 99 10.17 2.52 -8.18
C ASP A 99 10.87 2.71 -6.82
N ASP A 100 10.08 2.78 -5.74
CA ASP A 100 10.55 2.89 -4.36
C ASP A 100 10.98 1.53 -3.76
N GLY A 101 10.96 0.45 -4.55
CA GLY A 101 11.43 -0.89 -4.18
C GLY A 101 10.38 -1.77 -3.48
N TRP A 102 9.10 -1.40 -3.54
CA TRP A 102 8.02 -2.26 -3.07
C TRP A 102 7.74 -3.37 -4.08
N LEU A 103 7.25 -4.50 -3.58
CA LEU A 103 6.88 -5.67 -4.37
C LEU A 103 5.37 -5.73 -4.54
N THR A 104 4.92 -5.97 -5.77
CA THR A 104 3.52 -6.26 -6.07
C THR A 104 3.17 -7.65 -5.56
N LEU A 105 2.29 -7.72 -4.56
CA LEU A 105 1.80 -8.97 -4.00
C LEU A 105 0.53 -9.45 -4.71
N VAL A 106 -0.43 -8.53 -4.92
CA VAL A 106 -1.68 -8.81 -5.62
C VAL A 106 -2.00 -7.65 -6.55
N ARG A 107 -2.49 -7.97 -7.75
CA ARG A 107 -3.09 -7.01 -8.67
C ARG A 107 -4.27 -7.66 -9.36
N VAL A 108 -5.48 -7.28 -8.94
CA VAL A 108 -6.75 -7.68 -9.57
C VAL A 108 -7.19 -6.55 -10.48
N ARG A 109 -7.67 -6.91 -11.67
CA ARG A 109 -8.22 -5.96 -12.63
C ARG A 109 -9.58 -6.44 -13.09
N SER A 110 -10.57 -5.57 -13.00
CA SER A 110 -11.91 -5.84 -13.51
C SER A 110 -11.86 -6.01 -15.02
N LEU A 111 -12.52 -7.06 -15.54
CA LEU A 111 -12.68 -7.23 -16.97
C LEU A 111 -13.79 -6.31 -17.48
N PRO A 112 -13.69 -5.78 -18.72
CA PRO A 112 -14.76 -4.99 -19.29
C PRO A 112 -16.05 -5.81 -19.43
N ASN A 113 -17.17 -5.29 -18.88
CA ASN A 113 -18.51 -5.91 -18.88
C ASN A 113 -18.63 -7.17 -18.00
N ASP A 114 -17.85 -7.25 -16.94
CA ASP A 114 -18.01 -8.25 -15.89
C ASP A 114 -18.80 -7.64 -14.74
N ASP A 115 -20.10 -7.93 -14.68
CA ASP A 115 -21.00 -7.42 -13.63
C ASP A 115 -20.74 -8.08 -12.27
N ASP A 116 -19.92 -9.15 -12.23
CA ASP A 116 -19.56 -9.90 -11.01
C ASP A 116 -18.15 -9.54 -10.47
N SER A 117 -17.53 -8.48 -11.01
CA SER A 117 -16.19 -8.07 -10.58
C SER A 117 -16.25 -7.20 -9.31
N ASP A 118 -15.59 -7.64 -8.23
CA ASP A 118 -15.42 -6.91 -6.96
C ASP A 118 -14.54 -5.61 -7.05
N GLY A 119 -14.19 -5.16 -8.25
CA GLY A 119 -13.41 -3.95 -8.51
C GLY A 119 -11.91 -4.19 -8.72
N ASP A 120 -11.18 -3.10 -9.02
CA ASP A 120 -9.73 -3.14 -9.22
C ASP A 120 -9.00 -3.04 -7.88
N VAL A 121 -8.10 -3.99 -7.59
CA VAL A 121 -7.37 -4.06 -6.32
C VAL A 121 -5.87 -4.14 -6.55
N TRP A 122 -5.10 -3.35 -5.80
CA TRP A 122 -3.64 -3.39 -5.76
C TRP A 122 -3.14 -3.60 -4.34
N VAL A 123 -2.24 -4.57 -4.16
CA VAL A 123 -1.58 -4.83 -2.88
C VAL A 123 -0.07 -4.85 -3.09
N TYR A 124 0.63 -4.00 -2.34
CA TYR A 124 2.09 -3.91 -2.35
C TYR A 124 2.66 -4.17 -0.95
N VAL A 125 3.82 -4.79 -0.89
CA VAL A 125 4.58 -5.00 0.35
C VAL A 125 5.98 -4.43 0.22
N ARG A 126 6.49 -3.87 1.31
CA ARG A 126 7.92 -3.54 1.41
C ARG A 126 8.62 -4.68 2.12
N ASP A 127 9.57 -5.32 1.46
CA ASP A 127 10.36 -6.40 2.05
C ASP A 127 11.26 -5.90 3.19
N GLU A 128 11.35 -6.68 4.26
CA GLU A 128 12.22 -6.45 5.42
C GLU A 128 12.75 -7.82 5.93
N GLY A 129 13.38 -8.58 5.04
CA GLY A 129 13.96 -9.89 5.37
C GLY A 129 12.89 -10.96 5.53
N ASP A 130 12.74 -11.51 6.74
CA ASP A 130 11.71 -12.52 7.02
C ASP A 130 10.34 -11.90 7.33
N MET A 131 10.25 -10.57 7.34
CA MET A 131 9.05 -9.79 7.68
C MET A 131 8.74 -8.81 6.56
N PHE A 132 7.50 -8.29 6.50
CA PHE A 132 7.22 -7.11 5.71
C PHE A 132 7.44 -5.86 6.56
N GLY A 133 8.16 -4.87 6.01
CA GLY A 133 8.34 -3.56 6.60
C GLY A 133 7.20 -2.58 6.33
N GLY A 134 6.24 -2.95 5.48
CA GLY A 134 5.03 -2.18 5.18
C GLY A 134 4.09 -2.89 4.21
N LEU A 135 2.82 -2.48 4.21
CA LEU A 135 1.75 -2.97 3.33
C LEU A 135 0.95 -1.79 2.81
N ALA A 136 0.67 -1.77 1.51
CA ALA A 136 -0.24 -0.82 0.89
C ALA A 136 -1.36 -1.57 0.16
N VAL A 137 -2.60 -1.16 0.39
CA VAL A 137 -3.79 -1.68 -0.31
C VAL A 137 -4.50 -0.50 -0.94
N MET A 138 -4.83 -0.63 -2.22
CA MET A 138 -5.61 0.35 -2.96
C MET A 138 -6.73 -0.38 -3.67
N THR A 139 -7.94 0.17 -3.64
CA THR A 139 -9.06 -0.39 -4.40
C THR A 139 -9.97 0.71 -4.94
N VAL A 140 -10.60 0.43 -6.08
CA VAL A 140 -11.78 1.17 -6.56
C VAL A 140 -12.99 0.29 -6.29
N ASP A 141 -13.83 0.72 -5.36
CA ASP A 141 -15.09 0.09 -5.03
C ASP A 141 -16.19 0.64 -5.95
N GLU A 142 -16.75 -0.24 -6.78
CA GLU A 142 -17.78 0.13 -7.74
C GLU A 142 -19.17 0.25 -7.11
N GLU A 143 -19.44 -0.54 -6.06
CA GLU A 143 -20.74 -0.55 -5.40
C GLU A 143 -20.93 0.71 -4.55
N ASP A 144 -19.90 1.07 -3.78
CA ASP A 144 -19.93 2.19 -2.86
C ASP A 144 -19.43 3.51 -3.50
N GLU A 145 -19.06 3.51 -4.79
CA GLU A 145 -18.53 4.67 -5.53
C GLU A 145 -17.35 5.34 -4.80
N ASN A 146 -16.36 4.55 -4.37
CA ASN A 146 -15.25 5.03 -3.55
C ASN A 146 -13.89 4.53 -4.01
N VAL A 147 -12.85 5.32 -3.73
CA VAL A 147 -11.46 4.88 -3.80
C VAL A 147 -10.94 4.75 -2.38
N VAL A 148 -10.49 3.55 -2.03
CA VAL A 148 -9.92 3.25 -0.72
C VAL A 148 -8.41 3.11 -0.84
N PHE A 149 -7.69 3.81 0.03
CA PHE A 149 -6.24 3.71 0.15
C PHE A 149 -5.89 3.40 1.61
N VAL A 150 -5.17 2.30 1.82
CA VAL A 150 -4.64 1.86 3.11
C VAL A 150 -3.13 1.78 2.99
N LEU A 151 -2.40 2.46 3.87
CA LEU A 151 -0.96 2.33 4.02
C LEU A 151 -0.62 1.99 5.47
N ILE A 152 0.07 0.87 5.63
CA ILE A 152 0.55 0.36 6.90
C ILE A 152 2.08 0.38 6.87
N ASP A 153 2.67 1.06 7.84
CA ASP A 153 4.11 1.12 8.05
C ASP A 153 4.43 0.43 9.39
N GLY A 154 5.29 -0.58 9.36
CA GLY A 154 5.54 -1.42 10.53
C GLY A 154 6.04 -2.80 10.15
N LEU A 155 6.44 -3.58 11.15
CA LEU A 155 6.81 -4.97 10.95
C LEU A 155 5.55 -5.83 10.96
N ILE A 156 5.30 -6.53 9.87
CA ILE A 156 4.13 -7.40 9.68
C ILE A 156 4.64 -8.79 9.37
N ASP A 157 4.15 -9.78 10.12
CA ASP A 157 4.45 -11.18 9.83
C ASP A 157 3.70 -11.59 8.55
N PRO A 158 4.39 -12.16 7.53
CA PRO A 158 3.72 -12.63 6.33
C PRO A 158 2.56 -13.62 6.61
N ALA A 159 2.64 -14.40 7.67
CA ALA A 159 1.57 -15.31 8.08
C ALA A 159 0.29 -14.56 8.53
N GLN A 160 0.43 -13.33 9.02
CA GLN A 160 -0.70 -12.46 9.41
C GLN A 160 -1.37 -11.80 8.19
N VAL A 161 -0.63 -11.58 7.10
CA VAL A 161 -1.19 -11.01 5.86
C VAL A 161 -2.20 -11.96 5.20
N GLY A 162 -1.99 -13.28 5.31
CA GLY A 162 -2.94 -14.28 4.81
C GLY A 162 -4.32 -14.25 5.50
N ALA A 163 -4.42 -13.68 6.71
CA ALA A 163 -5.70 -13.43 7.35
C ALA A 163 -6.40 -12.18 6.79
N LEU A 164 -5.61 -11.19 6.36
CA LEU A 164 -6.09 -9.95 5.77
C LEU A 164 -6.65 -10.19 4.35
N THR A 165 -5.98 -11.01 3.54
CA THR A 165 -6.44 -11.39 2.19
C THR A 165 -7.76 -12.15 2.21
N ARG A 166 -8.05 -12.96 3.23
CA ARG A 166 -9.37 -13.61 3.37
C ARG A 166 -10.51 -12.66 3.73
N ARG A 167 -10.19 -11.48 4.27
CA ARG A 167 -11.18 -10.47 4.71
C ARG A 167 -11.43 -9.39 3.66
N PHE A 168 -10.45 -9.15 2.78
CA PHE A 168 -10.59 -8.30 1.58
C PHE A 168 -10.85 -9.10 0.30
N GLY A 169 -10.63 -10.42 0.33
CA GLY A 169 -10.79 -11.33 -0.79
C GLY A 169 -11.91 -12.31 -0.55
N ASN A 170 -13.15 -11.84 -0.68
CA ASN A 170 -14.22 -12.69 -1.20
C ASN A 170 -14.11 -12.82 -2.73
N VAL A 171 -12.90 -12.66 -3.27
CA VAL A 171 -12.53 -13.10 -4.61
C VAL A 171 -12.45 -14.63 -4.51
N ASP A 172 -13.55 -15.31 -4.84
CA ASP A 172 -13.52 -16.73 -5.20
C ASP A 172 -12.60 -16.86 -6.42
N ILE A 173 -11.31 -17.08 -6.18
CA ILE A 173 -10.42 -17.57 -7.22
C ILE A 173 -10.76 -19.05 -7.37
N ASP A 174 -11.80 -19.34 -8.14
CA ASP A 174 -12.00 -20.63 -8.74
C ASP A 174 -10.81 -20.87 -9.68
N VAL A 175 -9.78 -21.50 -9.13
CA VAL A 175 -8.73 -22.13 -9.92
C VAL A 175 -9.45 -23.14 -10.80
N TYR A 176 -9.56 -22.81 -12.09
CA TYR A 176 -10.05 -23.70 -13.12
C TYR A 176 -9.14 -24.94 -13.12
N GLU A 177 -9.49 -25.96 -12.36
CA GLU A 177 -8.96 -27.30 -12.55
C GLU A 177 -9.43 -27.71 -13.95
N GLY A 178 -8.50 -27.69 -14.90
CA GLY A 178 -8.75 -28.21 -16.22
C GLY A 178 -9.19 -29.66 -16.09
N ASP A 179 -10.38 -29.96 -16.59
CA ASP A 179 -10.85 -31.32 -16.80
C ASP A 179 -9.87 -32.03 -17.76
N ASP A 180 -8.98 -32.84 -17.20
CA ASP A 180 -8.38 -33.95 -17.92
C ASP A 180 -9.43 -35.08 -17.98
N GLU A 181 -10.19 -35.17 -19.08
CA GLU A 181 -10.56 -36.42 -19.79
C GLU A 181 -11.44 -36.20 -21.04
#